data_AF-A0A967HPY1-F1
#
_entry.id   AF-A0A967HPY1-F1
#
_cell.length_a   1.000
_cell.length_b   1.000
_cell.length_c   1.000
_cell.angle_alpha   90.00
_cell.angle_beta   90.00
_cell.angle_gamma   90.00
#
_symmetry.space_group_name_H-M   'P 1'
#
loop_
_entity.id
_entity.type
_entity.pdbx_description
1 polymer ?
#
loop_
_entity_poly.entity_id
_entity_poly.type
_entity_poly.pdbx_seq_one_letter_code
_entity_poly.pdbx_strand_id
1 'polypeptide(L)' 'TLRFTAGDGPLNRRDEFLYTLFVPDRAHEVLPSFDQPDIRARYRLELTVPTGWEAVANGDEIDRVPTEGGTTYRFAP' A
#
# COMPACT_ATOMS: atom_id res chain seq x y z
N THR A 1 -3.34 11.31 13.78
CA THR A 1 -3.12 10.68 12.46
C THR A 1 -2.10 11.48 11.69
N LEU A 2 -1.07 10.82 11.15
CA LEU A 2 -0.11 11.43 10.24
C LEU A 2 -0.66 11.35 8.82
N ARG A 3 -0.60 12.44 8.06
CA ARG A 3 -0.91 12.46 6.62
C ARG A 3 0.41 12.68 5.88
N PHE A 4 0.69 11.81 4.93
CA PHE A 4 1.93 11.81 4.17
C PHE A 4 1.60 11.47 2.71
N THR A 5 2.26 12.15 1.79
CA THR A 5 2.19 11.86 0.36
C THR A 5 3.49 11.20 -0.04
N ALA A 6 3.41 9.92 -0.42
CA ALA A 6 4.58 9.17 -0.90
C ALA A 6 5.08 9.73 -2.24
N GLY A 7 6.40 9.69 -2.42
CA GLY A 7 7.02 10.02 -3.70
C GLY A 7 6.83 8.91 -4.74
N ASP A 8 7.35 9.14 -5.95
CA ASP A 8 7.18 8.21 -7.07
C ASP A 8 8.23 7.11 -7.16
N GLY A 9 9.36 7.25 -6.48
CA GLY A 9 10.48 6.30 -6.54
C GLY A 9 10.12 4.85 -6.19
N PRO A 10 9.50 4.57 -5.02
CA PRO A 10 9.19 3.22 -4.57
C PRO A 10 7.87 2.67 -5.12
N LEU A 11 7.06 3.54 -5.75
CA LEU A 11 5.77 3.23 -6.37
C LEU A 11 5.96 3.11 -7.89
N ASN A 12 6.33 1.92 -8.35
CA ASN A 12 6.62 1.65 -9.75
C ASN A 12 5.32 1.61 -10.54
N ARG A 13 5.07 2.63 -11.37
CA ARG A 13 3.84 2.80 -12.15
C ARG A 13 4.03 2.42 -13.61
N ARG A 14 3.06 1.69 -14.14
CA ARG A 14 2.85 1.38 -15.56
C ARG A 14 1.38 1.61 -15.88
N ASP A 15 1.05 1.72 -17.16
CA ASP A 15 -0.33 2.00 -17.59
C ASP A 15 -1.33 0.94 -17.10
N GLU A 16 -0.88 -0.31 -16.97
CA GLU A 16 -1.74 -1.45 -16.61
C GLU A 16 -1.57 -1.92 -15.16
N PHE A 17 -0.51 -1.51 -14.46
CA PHE A 17 -0.24 -1.99 -13.11
C PHE A 17 0.67 -1.04 -12.31
N LEU A 18 0.58 -1.18 -10.99
CA LEU A 18 1.44 -0.50 -10.02
C LEU A 18 1.96 -1.55 -9.04
N TYR A 19 3.25 -1.51 -8.73
CA TYR A 19 3.82 -2.35 -7.67
C TYR A 19 4.85 -1.60 -6.83
N THR A 20 5.07 -2.11 -5.62
CA THR A 20 6.08 -1.59 -4.72
C THR A 20 7.31 -2.50 -4.69
N LEU A 21 8.49 -1.89 -4.51
CA LEU A 21 9.72 -2.63 -4.27
C LEU A 21 10.53 -1.90 -3.19
N PHE A 22 10.36 -2.35 -1.94
CA PHE A 22 10.93 -1.67 -0.78
C PHE A 22 12.33 -2.16 -0.38
N VAL A 23 12.80 -3.29 -0.90
CA VAL A 23 14.14 -3.75 -0.57
C VAL A 23 15.22 -2.94 -1.31
N PRO A 24 16.40 -2.73 -0.68
CA PRO A 24 16.75 -3.15 0.69
C PRO A 24 16.24 -2.21 1.80
N ASP A 25 15.96 -0.93 1.50
CA ASP A 25 15.77 0.14 2.50
C ASP A 25 14.88 1.30 2.00
N ARG A 26 13.82 1.00 1.24
CA ARG A 26 12.93 1.99 0.60
C ARG A 26 11.50 2.00 1.13
N ALA A 27 11.20 1.26 2.21
CA ALA A 27 9.88 1.30 2.84
C ALA A 27 9.59 2.69 3.45
N HIS A 28 10.61 3.35 4.00
CA HIS A 28 10.48 4.68 4.60
C HIS A 28 10.00 5.78 3.63
N GLU A 29 10.17 5.56 2.32
CA GLU A 29 9.74 6.49 1.28
C GLU A 29 8.21 6.46 1.05
N VAL A 30 7.51 5.40 1.50
CA VAL A 30 6.04 5.23 1.38
C VAL A 30 5.35 5.22 2.74
N LEU A 31 6.01 4.68 3.75
CA LEU A 31 5.47 4.48 5.09
C LEU A 31 6.45 5.07 6.11
N PRO A 32 6.07 6.10 6.89
CA PRO A 32 6.90 6.64 7.95
C PRO A 32 7.27 5.53 8.97
N SER A 33 8.47 5.00 8.85
CA SER A 33 8.91 3.80 9.57
C SER A 33 10.43 3.82 9.80
N PHE A 34 10.86 3.07 10.82
CA PHE A 34 12.28 2.78 11.01
C PHE A 34 12.64 1.59 10.11
N ASP A 35 13.17 1.90 8.93
CA ASP A 35 13.40 0.95 7.83
C ASP A 35 14.64 0.08 8.08
N GLN A 36 14.54 -0.77 9.10
CA GLN A 36 15.56 -1.72 9.51
C GLN A 36 14.95 -3.12 9.54
N PRO A 37 15.62 -4.14 8.98
CA PRO A 37 15.05 -5.47 8.79
C PRO A 37 14.79 -6.24 10.10
N ASP A 38 15.45 -5.84 11.19
CA ASP A 38 15.29 -6.42 12.52
C ASP A 38 14.11 -5.81 13.30
N ILE A 39 13.60 -4.66 12.88
CA ILE A 39 12.41 -4.02 13.45
C ILE A 39 11.16 -4.55 12.73
N ARG A 40 10.25 -5.18 13.49
CA ARG A 40 9.03 -5.80 12.95
C ARG A 40 7.78 -5.20 13.57
N ALA A 41 6.73 -5.09 12.77
CA ALA A 41 5.40 -4.68 13.21
C ALA A 41 4.31 -5.47 12.46
N ARG A 42 3.12 -5.52 13.05
CA ARG A 42 1.89 -5.91 12.34
C ARG A 42 1.15 -4.64 11.95
N TYR A 43 0.63 -4.58 10.73
CA TYR A 43 -0.10 -3.40 10.25
C TYR A 43 -1.33 -3.85 9.48
N ARG A 44 -2.44 -3.14 9.70
CA ARG A 44 -3.61 -3.26 8.84
C ARG A 44 -3.44 -2.32 7.66
N LEU A 45 -3.64 -2.82 6.45
CA LEU A 45 -3.61 -2.00 5.24
C LEU A 45 -5.02 -1.75 4.72
N GLU A 46 -5.30 -0.50 4.39
CA GLU A 46 -6.49 -0.09 3.64
C GLU A 46 -6.01 0.63 2.38
N LEU A 47 -6.51 0.22 1.21
CA LEU A 47 -6.15 0.79 -0.09
C LEU A 47 -7.40 1.24 -0.83
N THR A 48 -7.46 2.51 -1.21
CA THR A 48 -8.46 3.00 -2.16
C THR A 48 -7.82 3.10 -3.53
N VAL A 49 -8.37 2.37 -4.50
CA VAL A 49 -7.89 2.33 -5.89
C VAL A 49 -8.99 2.76 -6.86
N PRO A 50 -8.66 3.28 -8.06
CA PRO A 50 -9.65 3.69 -9.04
C PRO A 50 -10.53 2.54 -9.54
N THR A 51 -11.69 2.86 -10.10
CA THR A 51 -12.58 1.86 -10.69
C THR A 51 -11.85 1.05 -11.77
N GLY A 52 -12.05 -0.27 -11.76
CA GLY A 52 -11.42 -1.20 -12.71
C GLY A 52 -10.05 -1.73 -12.27
N TRP A 53 -9.48 -1.19 -11.20
CA TRP A 53 -8.25 -1.72 -10.60
C TRP A 53 -8.56 -2.81 -9.57
N GLU A 54 -7.64 -3.77 -9.47
CA GLU A 54 -7.62 -4.78 -8.41
C GLU A 54 -6.42 -4.54 -7.51
N ALA A 55 -6.64 -4.58 -6.20
CA ALA A 55 -5.58 -4.38 -5.20
C ALA A 55 -5.13 -5.74 -4.63
N VAL A 56 -3.82 -5.92 -4.53
CA VAL A 56 -3.19 -7.08 -3.88
C VAL A 56 -2.17 -6.56 -2.87
N ALA A 57 -2.18 -7.13 -1.67
CA ALA A 57 -1.25 -6.77 -0.60
C ALA A 57 -0.95 -7.96 0.31
N ASN A 58 -0.13 -7.74 1.34
CA ASN A 58 0.13 -8.71 2.38
C ASN A 58 -1.15 -8.97 3.21
N GLY A 59 -1.38 -10.25 3.55
CA GLY A 59 -2.54 -10.68 4.34
C GLY A 59 -3.79 -10.95 3.49
N ASP A 60 -4.78 -11.60 4.10
CA ASP A 60 -6.06 -11.90 3.44
C ASP A 60 -6.88 -10.62 3.25
N GLU A 61 -7.57 -10.50 2.11
CA GLU A 61 -8.61 -9.47 1.93
C GLU A 61 -9.79 -9.81 2.87
N ILE A 62 -10.12 -8.88 3.76
CA ILE A 62 -11.20 -9.06 4.74
C ILE A 62 -12.44 -8.22 4.45
N ASP A 63 -12.30 -7.19 3.60
CA ASP A 63 -13.41 -6.32 3.20
C ASP A 63 -13.10 -5.59 1.90
N ARG A 64 -14.15 -5.30 1.12
CA ARG A 64 -14.10 -4.58 -0.15
C ARG A 64 -15.35 -3.73 -0.31
N VAL A 65 -15.17 -2.41 -0.36
CA VAL A 65 -16.27 -1.44 -0.38
C VAL A 65 -16.14 -0.53 -1.60
N PRO A 66 -17.13 -0.50 -2.50
CA PRO A 66 -17.17 0.47 -3.59
C PRO A 66 -17.21 1.91 -3.08
N THR A 67 -16.53 2.81 -3.77
CA THR A 67 -16.54 4.26 -3.50
C THR A 67 -16.94 5.03 -4.76
N GLU A 68 -17.21 6.34 -4.62
CA GLU A 68 -17.35 7.22 -5.77
C GLU A 68 -16.01 7.27 -6.52
N GLY A 69 -15.94 6.62 -7.69
CA GLY A 69 -14.73 6.56 -8.53
C GLY A 69 -13.74 5.43 -8.22
N GLY A 70 -14.07 4.48 -7.34
CA GLY A 70 -13.10 3.46 -6.94
C GLY A 70 -13.65 2.34 -6.07
N THR A 71 -12.71 1.63 -5.45
CA THR A 71 -12.96 0.58 -4.46
C THR A 71 -11.93 0.69 -3.35
N THR A 72 -12.39 0.61 -2.11
CA THR A 72 -11.52 0.50 -0.93
C THR A 72 -11.43 -0.96 -0.49
N TYR A 73 -10.20 -1.47 -0.38
CA TYR A 73 -9.85 -2.82 0.07
C TYR A 73 -9.26 -2.76 1.48
N ARG A 74 -9.56 -3.75 2.32
CA ARG A 74 -8.93 -3.91 3.65
C ARG A 74 -8.29 -5.28 3.74
N PHE A 75 -7.06 -5.32 4.23
CA PHE A 75 -6.27 -6.54 4.40
C PHE A 75 -6.02 -6.83 5.89
N ALA A 76 -5.93 -8.12 6.24
CA ALA A 76 -5.60 -8.57 7.58
C ALA A 76 -4.16 -8.18 8.00
N PRO A 77 -3.89 -7.99 9.32
CA PRO A 77 -2.56 -7.63 9.82
C PRO A 77 -1.48 -8.72 9.77
#